data_AF-A0A958B8T7-F1
#
_entry.id   AF-A0A958B8T7-F1
#
_cell.length_a   1.000
_cell.length_b   1.000
_cell.length_c   1.000
_cell.angle_alpha   90.00
_cell.angle_beta   90.00
_cell.angle_gamma   90.00
#
_symmetry.space_group_name_H-M   'P 1'
#
loop_
_entity.id
_entity.type
_entity.pdbx_description
1 polymer ?
#
loop_
_entity_poly.entity_id
_entity_poly.type
_entity_poly.pdbx_seq_one_letter_code
_entity_poly.pdbx_strand_id
1 'polypeptide(L)'
;MTIRNLKSLFNPQSVAVIGASKKPNSVGATVMRSLLQGGFDGAIIPVTPNYKAVAGVLTFPDVAGLPEPPDLAIICTPPPTVPGLITELGNLGTRAVIVMTAGMERLYDDQGRTLQQAMLDAAKPHLLRILGPNCLGLMVPRLGLNASFAHINPLPGQIAFITQSGAMGTAVLDWATTNGLGFSNFVSLGNSADVDFGDVIDFLGTDPSTRSILLYIESITGARKFMSAARAAARKKPIIAIKAGRVTEGAQAVMSHTGALAGADDMVEAALERAGILRVETIEELFDAVETLARARPVMGERVAIVTSGGGPGVIATDRLIRSGGHLATLSDDTLAQLNSFLLPNWSRRNPVDILEDAPADHYVRALQTLLAAPDIDAI
;
A
#
# COMPACT_ATOMS: atom_id res chain seq x y z
N MET A 1 -16.10 -0.39 -14.91
CA MET A 1 -14.92 -0.83 -14.13
C MET A 1 -15.37 -2.01 -13.29
N THR A 2 -14.70 -3.16 -13.38
CA THR A 2 -15.18 -4.37 -12.71
C THR A 2 -14.33 -4.68 -11.50
N ILE A 3 -14.64 -4.04 -10.37
CA ILE A 3 -14.30 -4.52 -9.02
C ILE A 3 -15.06 -5.81 -8.63
N ARG A 4 -15.66 -6.46 -9.63
CA ARG A 4 -16.43 -7.69 -9.50
C ARG A 4 -15.54 -8.73 -8.82
N ASN A 5 -16.10 -9.38 -7.81
CA ASN A 5 -15.47 -10.41 -6.99
C ASN A 5 -14.26 -9.97 -6.14
N LEU A 6 -13.83 -8.69 -6.17
CA LEU A 6 -12.76 -8.22 -5.29
C LEU A 6 -13.16 -8.22 -3.82
N LYS A 7 -14.46 -8.16 -3.50
CA LYS A 7 -14.93 -8.31 -2.11
C LYS A 7 -14.44 -9.62 -1.48
N SER A 8 -14.34 -10.70 -2.25
CA SER A 8 -13.83 -11.99 -1.78
C SER A 8 -12.32 -11.94 -1.47
N LEU A 9 -11.55 -11.01 -2.04
CA LEU A 9 -10.16 -10.76 -1.64
C LEU A 9 -10.10 -9.95 -0.32
N PHE A 10 -10.84 -8.83 -0.26
CA PHE A 10 -10.67 -7.83 0.82
C PHE A 10 -11.59 -8.03 2.04
N ASN A 11 -12.55 -8.94 1.97
CA ASN A 11 -13.46 -9.28 3.06
C ASN A 11 -13.96 -10.74 3.02
N PRO A 12 -13.05 -11.74 2.93
CA PRO A 12 -13.42 -13.15 2.97
C PRO A 12 -13.94 -13.58 4.34
N GLN A 13 -14.81 -14.58 4.36
CA GLN A 13 -15.24 -15.31 5.57
C GLN A 13 -14.57 -16.69 5.68
N SER A 14 -13.97 -17.18 4.59
CA SER A 14 -13.20 -18.43 4.56
C SER A 14 -11.99 -18.30 3.65
N VAL A 15 -10.86 -18.88 4.09
CA VAL A 15 -9.57 -18.83 3.40
C VAL A 15 -9.01 -20.24 3.28
N ALA A 16 -8.90 -20.76 2.05
CA ALA A 16 -8.22 -22.02 1.79
C ALA A 16 -6.73 -21.79 1.46
N VAL A 17 -5.85 -22.59 2.06
CA VAL A 17 -4.39 -22.51 1.81
C VAL A 17 -3.95 -23.79 1.08
N ILE A 18 -3.77 -23.70 -0.22
CA ILE A 18 -3.39 -24.82 -1.09
C ILE A 18 -1.87 -24.91 -1.16
N GLY A 19 -1.34 -26.08 -0.80
CA GLY A 19 0.09 -26.23 -0.52
C GLY A 19 0.44 -25.91 0.94
N ALA A 20 -0.53 -26.00 1.86
CA ALA A 20 -0.27 -25.94 3.29
C ALA A 20 0.78 -26.98 3.71
N SER A 21 1.70 -26.58 4.61
CA SER A 21 2.88 -27.38 4.91
C SER A 21 3.34 -27.22 6.36
N LYS A 22 4.04 -28.24 6.86
CA LYS A 22 4.80 -28.17 8.13
C LYS A 22 6.27 -27.86 7.92
N LYS A 23 6.76 -27.90 6.68
CA LYS A 23 8.17 -27.69 6.38
C LYS A 23 8.58 -26.27 6.80
N PRO A 24 9.55 -26.12 7.73
CA PRO A 24 10.01 -24.80 8.13
C PRO A 24 10.40 -23.96 6.91
N ASN A 25 10.06 -22.68 6.95
CA ASN A 25 10.36 -21.69 5.91
C ASN A 25 9.72 -21.95 4.54
N SER A 26 8.86 -22.96 4.39
CA SER A 26 8.04 -23.07 3.18
C SER A 26 6.96 -21.98 3.17
N VAL A 27 6.64 -21.46 1.98
CA VAL A 27 5.62 -20.41 1.81
C VAL A 27 4.30 -20.80 2.47
N GLY A 28 3.79 -22.01 2.19
CA GLY A 28 2.54 -22.50 2.78
C GLY A 28 2.58 -22.63 4.31
N ALA A 29 3.73 -22.97 4.91
CA ALA A 29 3.86 -23.00 6.37
C ALA A 29 3.83 -21.59 6.96
N THR A 30 4.49 -20.62 6.32
CA THR A 30 4.49 -19.22 6.75
C THR A 30 3.10 -18.61 6.62
N VAL A 31 2.39 -18.80 5.50
CA VAL A 31 1.01 -18.30 5.30
C VAL A 31 0.07 -18.84 6.36
N MET A 32 0.13 -20.15 6.64
CA MET A 32 -0.69 -20.77 7.70
C MET A 32 -0.43 -20.11 9.06
N ARG A 33 0.84 -19.89 9.40
CA ARG A 33 1.21 -19.22 10.65
C ARG A 33 0.72 -17.78 10.68
N SER A 34 0.90 -17.02 9.60
CA SER A 34 0.49 -15.61 9.50
C SER A 34 -1.02 -15.45 9.64
N LEU A 35 -1.82 -16.31 8.99
CA LEU A 35 -3.28 -16.29 9.14
C LEU A 35 -3.72 -16.58 10.58
N LEU A 36 -3.15 -17.61 11.21
CA LEU A 36 -3.49 -17.99 12.58
C LEU A 36 -3.05 -16.95 13.62
N GLN A 37 -1.88 -16.33 13.42
CA GLN A 37 -1.36 -15.28 14.30
C GLN A 37 -2.04 -13.92 14.08
N GLY A 38 -2.59 -13.68 12.88
CA GLY A 38 -3.27 -12.43 12.55
C GLY A 38 -4.59 -12.24 13.27
N GLY A 39 -5.20 -13.32 13.81
CA GLY A 39 -6.51 -13.26 14.46
C GLY A 39 -7.67 -13.19 13.47
N PHE A 40 -7.55 -13.84 12.31
CA PHE A 40 -8.63 -13.93 11.35
C PHE A 40 -9.79 -14.76 11.92
N ASP A 41 -10.97 -14.15 12.03
CA ASP A 41 -12.16 -14.79 12.62
C ASP A 41 -12.86 -15.78 11.68
N GLY A 42 -12.50 -15.79 10.39
CA GLY A 42 -13.07 -16.69 9.39
C GLY A 42 -12.44 -18.09 9.38
N ALA A 43 -13.04 -19.00 8.61
CA ALA A 43 -12.55 -20.38 8.51
C ALA A 43 -11.20 -20.44 7.77
N ILE A 44 -10.18 -21.06 8.37
CA ILE A 44 -8.88 -21.31 7.74
C ILE A 44 -8.82 -22.79 7.34
N ILE A 45 -8.69 -23.06 6.04
CA ILE A 45 -8.85 -24.40 5.46
C ILE A 45 -7.55 -24.84 4.77
N PRO A 46 -6.66 -25.59 5.44
CA PRO A 46 -5.43 -26.05 4.81
C PRO A 46 -5.69 -27.22 3.85
N VAL A 47 -5.18 -27.12 2.62
CA VAL A 47 -5.33 -28.13 1.57
C VAL A 47 -3.96 -28.68 1.18
N THR A 48 -3.73 -29.95 1.48
CA THR A 48 -2.47 -30.66 1.22
C THR A 48 -2.66 -32.19 1.35
N PRO A 49 -2.14 -32.99 0.41
CA PRO A 49 -2.19 -34.46 0.52
C PRO A 49 -1.14 -35.01 1.50
N ASN A 50 -0.15 -34.19 1.89
CA ASN A 50 1.05 -34.65 2.58
C ASN A 50 0.90 -34.76 4.11
N TYR A 51 -0.11 -34.11 4.68
CA TYR A 51 -0.28 -34.00 6.13
C TYR A 51 -1.76 -34.17 6.48
N LYS A 52 -2.06 -34.80 7.62
CA LYS A 52 -3.43 -34.88 8.17
C LYS A 52 -3.88 -33.62 8.93
N ALA A 53 -2.91 -32.83 9.40
CA ALA A 53 -3.14 -31.57 10.10
C ALA A 53 -1.94 -30.66 9.92
N VAL A 54 -2.13 -29.35 9.81
CA VAL A 54 -1.06 -28.33 9.73
C VAL A 54 -1.37 -27.25 10.78
N ALA A 55 -0.38 -26.92 11.63
CA ALA A 55 -0.53 -25.97 12.73
C ALA A 55 -1.76 -26.24 13.65
N GLY A 56 -2.10 -27.52 13.84
CA GLY A 56 -3.25 -27.93 14.67
C GLY A 56 -4.60 -27.97 13.94
N VAL A 57 -4.66 -27.52 12.69
CA VAL A 57 -5.89 -27.51 11.87
C VAL A 57 -5.93 -28.73 10.96
N LEU A 58 -7.07 -29.43 10.90
CA LEU A 58 -7.27 -30.57 10.00
C LEU A 58 -7.22 -30.14 8.53
N THR A 59 -6.64 -30.99 7.69
CA THR A 59 -6.42 -30.71 6.28
C THR A 59 -7.37 -31.48 5.37
N PHE A 60 -7.59 -30.93 4.18
CA PHE A 60 -8.20 -31.64 3.06
C PHE A 60 -7.10 -32.09 2.09
N PRO A 61 -7.21 -33.27 1.46
CA PRO A 61 -6.17 -33.79 0.56
C PRO A 61 -6.08 -33.00 -0.75
N ASP A 62 -7.21 -32.47 -1.23
CA ASP A 62 -7.36 -31.76 -2.51
C ASP A 62 -8.53 -30.75 -2.45
N VAL A 63 -8.69 -29.98 -3.52
CA VAL A 63 -9.76 -28.96 -3.64
C VAL A 63 -11.14 -29.61 -3.80
N ALA A 64 -11.20 -30.79 -4.45
CA ALA A 64 -12.45 -31.51 -4.68
C ALA A 64 -13.10 -32.02 -3.38
N GLY A 65 -12.30 -32.29 -2.36
CA GLY A 65 -12.77 -32.70 -1.03
C GLY A 65 -13.30 -31.56 -0.15
N LEU A 66 -13.22 -30.30 -0.59
CA LEU A 66 -13.73 -29.16 0.18
C LEU A 66 -15.27 -29.20 0.27
N PRO A 67 -15.85 -28.97 1.47
CA PRO A 67 -17.30 -29.05 1.66
C PRO A 67 -18.05 -27.89 1.01
N GLU A 68 -17.40 -26.73 0.90
CA GLU A 68 -17.94 -25.50 0.32
C GLU A 68 -16.81 -24.74 -0.40
N PRO A 69 -17.15 -23.91 -1.42
CA PRO A 69 -16.16 -23.04 -2.03
C PRO A 69 -15.64 -22.03 -1.00
N PRO A 70 -14.31 -21.90 -0.83
CA PRO A 70 -13.76 -20.82 -0.02
C PRO A 70 -14.04 -19.47 -0.68
N ASP A 71 -14.22 -18.42 0.12
CA ASP A 71 -14.29 -17.06 -0.41
C ASP A 71 -12.96 -16.68 -1.08
N LEU A 72 -11.85 -17.01 -0.41
CA LEU A 72 -10.49 -16.76 -0.84
C LEU A 72 -9.67 -18.05 -0.84
N ALA A 73 -8.96 -18.33 -1.93
CA ALA A 73 -7.94 -19.36 -1.95
C ALA A 73 -6.53 -18.76 -2.11
N ILE A 74 -5.54 -19.35 -1.45
CA ILE A 74 -4.13 -18.97 -1.55
C ILE A 74 -3.37 -20.16 -2.10
N ILE A 75 -2.72 -19.99 -3.25
CA ILE A 75 -1.94 -21.05 -3.91
C ILE A 75 -0.45 -20.84 -3.63
N CYS A 76 0.15 -21.83 -2.96
CA CYS A 76 1.57 -21.90 -2.62
C CYS A 76 2.26 -23.13 -3.26
N THR A 77 1.73 -23.64 -4.38
CA THR A 77 2.19 -24.88 -5.03
C THR A 77 3.10 -24.60 -6.24
N PRO A 78 3.85 -25.61 -6.74
CA PRO A 78 4.72 -25.43 -7.90
C PRO A 78 3.97 -24.96 -9.16
N PRO A 79 4.63 -24.18 -10.05
CA PRO A 79 4.00 -23.58 -11.23
C PRO A 79 3.11 -24.50 -12.08
N PRO A 80 3.51 -25.74 -12.41
CA PRO A 80 2.72 -26.61 -13.29
C PRO A 80 1.33 -26.97 -12.74
N THR A 81 1.16 -26.90 -11.41
CA THR A 81 -0.11 -27.27 -10.76
C THR A 81 -1.15 -26.15 -10.78
N VAL A 82 -0.71 -24.89 -10.96
CA VAL A 82 -1.56 -23.71 -10.73
C VAL A 82 -2.75 -23.63 -11.68
N PRO A 83 -2.62 -23.82 -13.02
CA PRO A 83 -3.77 -23.73 -13.93
C PRO A 83 -4.88 -24.76 -13.62
N GLY A 84 -4.49 -25.98 -13.23
CA GLY A 84 -5.42 -27.03 -12.83
C GLY A 84 -6.19 -26.64 -11.55
N LEU A 85 -5.47 -26.16 -10.54
CA LEU A 85 -6.07 -25.69 -9.28
C LEU A 85 -7.02 -24.51 -9.48
N ILE A 86 -6.70 -23.57 -10.38
CA ILE A 86 -7.62 -22.47 -10.73
C ILE A 86 -8.93 -23.00 -11.33
N THR A 87 -8.84 -24.01 -12.20
CA THR A 87 -10.01 -24.66 -12.81
C THR A 87 -10.86 -25.35 -11.74
N GLU A 88 -10.23 -26.13 -10.85
CA GLU A 88 -10.93 -26.82 -9.76
C GLU A 88 -11.64 -25.85 -8.81
N LEU A 89 -10.95 -24.80 -8.38
CA LEU A 89 -11.50 -23.75 -7.51
C LEU A 89 -12.65 -23.01 -8.18
N GLY A 90 -12.49 -22.66 -9.46
CA GLY A 90 -13.51 -21.97 -10.25
C GLY A 90 -14.78 -22.80 -10.43
N ASN A 91 -14.63 -24.11 -10.68
CA ASN A 91 -15.72 -25.08 -10.75
C ASN A 91 -16.45 -25.25 -9.42
N LEU A 92 -15.71 -25.29 -8.30
CA LEU A 92 -16.29 -25.36 -6.96
C LEU A 92 -17.10 -24.10 -6.60
N GLY A 93 -16.75 -22.95 -7.19
CA GLY A 93 -17.45 -21.68 -7.00
C GLY A 93 -16.60 -20.57 -6.38
N THR A 94 -15.32 -20.81 -6.12
CA THR A 94 -14.37 -19.80 -5.62
C THR A 94 -14.29 -18.64 -6.60
N ARG A 95 -14.21 -17.40 -6.08
CA ARG A 95 -14.22 -16.19 -6.91
C ARG A 95 -12.96 -15.33 -6.81
N ALA A 96 -12.10 -15.60 -5.83
CA ALA A 96 -10.84 -14.89 -5.63
C ALA A 96 -9.71 -15.84 -5.25
N VAL A 97 -8.57 -15.68 -5.90
CA VAL A 97 -7.37 -16.47 -5.61
C VAL A 97 -6.14 -15.56 -5.52
N ILE A 98 -5.30 -15.79 -4.52
CA ILE A 98 -3.95 -15.23 -4.41
C ILE A 98 -2.97 -16.28 -4.88
N VAL A 99 -2.21 -15.99 -5.93
CA VAL A 99 -1.17 -16.91 -6.44
C VAL A 99 0.19 -16.36 -6.03
N MET A 100 0.84 -17.05 -5.08
CA MET A 100 2.17 -16.65 -4.59
C MET A 100 3.30 -17.21 -5.45
N THR A 101 2.99 -18.23 -6.27
CA THR A 101 3.93 -18.94 -7.11
C THR A 101 4.62 -18.01 -8.11
N ALA A 102 5.95 -18.06 -8.18
CA ALA A 102 6.77 -17.24 -9.07
C ALA A 102 7.21 -17.99 -10.34
N GLY A 103 7.69 -17.26 -11.36
CA GLY A 103 8.32 -17.81 -12.56
C GLY A 103 7.36 -18.44 -13.57
N MET A 104 6.06 -18.21 -13.43
CA MET A 104 5.03 -18.78 -14.31
C MET A 104 5.10 -18.22 -15.74
N GLU A 105 5.65 -17.02 -15.91
CA GLU A 105 5.86 -16.38 -17.21
C GLU A 105 7.02 -16.99 -18.04
N ARG A 106 7.86 -17.83 -17.42
CA ARG A 106 9.03 -18.47 -18.05
C ARG A 106 8.84 -19.96 -18.37
N LEU A 107 7.72 -20.52 -17.95
CA LEU A 107 7.38 -21.94 -18.12
C LEU A 107 6.20 -22.04 -19.08
N TYR A 108 6.20 -23.08 -19.91
CA TYR A 108 5.22 -23.28 -20.96
C TYR A 108 4.47 -24.60 -20.77
N ASP A 109 3.20 -24.62 -21.16
CA ASP A 109 2.42 -25.85 -21.29
C ASP A 109 2.71 -26.56 -22.63
N ASP A 110 2.13 -27.75 -22.81
CA ASP A 110 2.27 -28.54 -24.03
C ASP A 110 1.68 -27.85 -25.27
N GLN A 111 0.88 -26.80 -25.09
CA GLN A 111 0.29 -25.98 -26.15
C GLN A 111 1.13 -24.74 -26.48
N GLY A 112 2.30 -24.58 -25.85
CA GLY A 112 3.21 -23.45 -26.07
C GLY A 112 2.75 -22.14 -25.42
N ARG A 113 1.75 -22.16 -24.54
CA ARG A 113 1.33 -20.99 -23.75
C ARG A 113 2.16 -20.92 -22.48
N THR A 114 2.44 -19.71 -21.99
CA THR A 114 3.03 -19.59 -20.65
C THR A 114 2.06 -20.12 -19.59
N LEU A 115 2.57 -20.66 -18.49
CA LEU A 115 1.71 -21.13 -17.40
C LEU A 115 0.89 -19.97 -16.79
N GLN A 116 1.42 -18.74 -16.83
CA GLN A 116 0.64 -17.55 -16.46
C GLN A 116 -0.57 -17.35 -17.39
N GLN A 117 -0.42 -17.51 -18.71
CA GLN A 117 -1.55 -17.39 -19.63
C GLN A 117 -2.55 -18.54 -19.45
N ALA A 118 -2.07 -19.77 -19.29
CA ALA A 118 -2.93 -20.92 -19.02
C ALA A 118 -3.75 -20.73 -17.71
N MET A 119 -3.15 -20.12 -16.69
CA MET A 119 -3.82 -19.75 -15.44
C MET A 119 -4.91 -18.70 -15.67
N LEU A 120 -4.65 -17.65 -16.46
CA LEU A 120 -5.65 -16.63 -16.80
C LEU A 120 -6.80 -17.21 -17.63
N ASP A 121 -6.48 -18.07 -18.60
CA ASP A 121 -7.46 -18.78 -19.42
C ASP A 121 -8.38 -19.67 -18.56
N ALA A 122 -7.82 -20.34 -17.56
CA ALA A 122 -8.57 -21.17 -16.61
C ALA A 122 -9.50 -20.35 -15.70
N ALA A 123 -9.12 -19.12 -15.32
CA ALA A 123 -9.93 -18.27 -14.45
C ALA A 123 -11.16 -17.67 -15.16
N LYS A 124 -11.01 -17.37 -16.46
CA LYS A 124 -11.96 -16.58 -17.25
C LYS A 124 -13.39 -17.15 -17.29
N PRO A 125 -13.64 -18.46 -17.51
CA PRO A 125 -15.00 -19.03 -17.54
C PRO A 125 -15.77 -18.84 -16.23
N HIS A 126 -15.05 -18.74 -15.10
CA HIS A 126 -15.63 -18.65 -13.76
C HIS A 126 -15.72 -17.22 -13.24
N LEU A 127 -15.23 -16.24 -14.01
CA LEU A 127 -15.05 -14.84 -13.59
C LEU A 127 -14.27 -14.75 -12.27
N LEU A 128 -13.36 -15.71 -12.06
CA LEU A 128 -12.49 -15.80 -10.91
C LEU A 128 -11.41 -14.72 -11.06
N ARG A 129 -11.15 -13.98 -9.98
CA ARG A 129 -10.11 -12.95 -9.95
C ARG A 129 -8.83 -13.47 -9.32
N ILE A 130 -7.69 -13.07 -9.88
CA ILE A 130 -6.36 -13.49 -9.43
C ILE A 130 -5.53 -12.28 -8.98
N LEU A 131 -5.11 -12.29 -7.72
CA LEU A 131 -4.03 -11.43 -7.24
C LEU A 131 -2.68 -12.15 -7.42
N GLY A 132 -1.71 -11.48 -8.03
CA GLY A 132 -0.44 -12.08 -8.44
C GLY A 132 -0.39 -12.40 -9.94
N PRO A 133 0.32 -13.46 -10.37
CA PRO A 133 1.13 -14.37 -9.56
C PRO A 133 2.39 -13.67 -8.99
N ASN A 134 3.31 -14.42 -8.39
CA ASN A 134 4.58 -13.88 -7.88
C ASN A 134 4.40 -12.69 -6.93
N CYS A 135 3.47 -12.80 -5.99
CA CYS A 135 3.16 -11.73 -5.03
C CYS A 135 3.49 -12.15 -3.61
N LEU A 136 3.70 -11.18 -2.72
CA LEU A 136 3.85 -11.42 -1.28
C LEU A 136 2.52 -11.87 -0.64
N GLY A 137 1.39 -11.41 -1.20
CA GLY A 137 0.03 -11.68 -0.72
C GLY A 137 -0.74 -10.40 -0.36
N LEU A 138 -1.75 -10.58 0.50
CA LEU A 138 -2.69 -9.54 0.91
C LEU A 138 -2.81 -9.51 2.43
N MET A 139 -2.89 -8.32 3.02
CA MET A 139 -3.19 -8.15 4.44
C MET A 139 -4.31 -7.12 4.61
N VAL A 140 -5.24 -7.44 5.50
CA VAL A 140 -6.37 -6.59 5.88
C VAL A 140 -6.43 -6.57 7.40
N PRO A 141 -5.70 -5.66 8.07
CA PRO A 141 -5.48 -5.72 9.53
C PRO A 141 -6.77 -5.64 10.33
N ARG A 142 -7.76 -4.87 9.87
CA ARG A 142 -9.08 -4.76 10.51
C ARG A 142 -9.84 -6.09 10.62
N LEU A 143 -9.49 -7.07 9.79
CA LEU A 143 -10.09 -8.42 9.77
C LEU A 143 -9.18 -9.46 10.44
N GLY A 144 -8.02 -9.07 10.98
CA GLY A 144 -6.98 -10.01 11.37
C GLY A 144 -6.41 -10.85 10.21
N LEU A 145 -6.71 -10.48 8.97
CA LEU A 145 -6.33 -11.25 7.79
C LEU A 145 -4.90 -10.93 7.37
N ASN A 146 -3.97 -11.86 7.58
CA ASN A 146 -2.65 -11.85 6.97
C ASN A 146 -2.50 -13.02 6.00
N ALA A 147 -3.01 -12.85 4.77
CA ALA A 147 -2.92 -13.79 3.67
C ALA A 147 -1.61 -13.59 2.88
N SER A 148 -0.48 -13.57 3.58
CA SER A 148 0.85 -13.33 3.02
C SER A 148 1.90 -14.23 3.67
N PHE A 149 3.09 -14.26 3.10
CA PHE A 149 4.26 -14.87 3.73
C PHE A 149 5.26 -13.83 4.28
N ALA A 150 4.80 -12.60 4.57
CA ALA A 150 5.60 -11.65 5.31
C ALA A 150 5.87 -12.15 6.74
N HIS A 151 6.98 -11.71 7.33
CA HIS A 151 7.41 -12.17 8.65
C HIS A 151 6.77 -11.40 9.81
N ILE A 152 6.06 -10.31 9.53
CA ILE A 152 5.41 -9.44 10.52
C ILE A 152 3.92 -9.30 10.17
N ASN A 153 3.08 -9.21 11.21
CA ASN A 153 1.68 -8.81 11.08
C ASN A 153 1.58 -7.28 11.10
N PRO A 154 0.96 -6.65 10.09
CA PRO A 154 0.76 -5.20 10.08
C PRO A 154 -0.10 -4.72 11.25
N LEU A 155 0.23 -3.54 11.79
CA LEU A 155 -0.63 -2.83 12.72
C LEU A 155 -1.89 -2.31 11.98
N PRO A 156 -3.05 -2.19 12.66
CA PRO A 156 -4.22 -1.55 12.08
C PRO A 156 -3.99 -0.05 11.92
N GLY A 157 -4.41 0.49 10.77
CA GLY A 157 -4.32 1.92 10.48
C GLY A 157 -5.23 2.31 9.31
N GLN A 158 -4.95 3.46 8.69
CA GLN A 158 -5.82 4.08 7.69
C GLN A 158 -5.14 4.24 6.31
N ILE A 159 -3.91 3.75 6.16
CA ILE A 159 -3.13 3.82 4.92
C ILE A 159 -3.30 2.51 4.15
N ALA A 160 -3.71 2.60 2.88
CA ALA A 160 -3.59 1.48 1.97
C ALA A 160 -2.22 1.52 1.28
N PHE A 161 -1.46 0.44 1.32
CA PHE A 161 -0.23 0.32 0.54
C PHE A 161 -0.37 -0.74 -0.55
N ILE A 162 -0.07 -0.34 -1.79
CA ILE A 162 -0.18 -1.19 -2.99
C ILE A 162 1.20 -1.22 -3.67
N THR A 163 1.77 -2.41 -3.83
CA THR A 163 3.14 -2.57 -4.35
C THR A 163 3.24 -3.71 -5.35
N GLN A 164 4.04 -3.52 -6.42
CA GLN A 164 4.47 -4.62 -7.29
C GLN A 164 5.67 -5.39 -6.75
N SER A 165 6.48 -4.76 -5.89
CA SER A 165 7.68 -5.39 -5.30
C SER A 165 7.39 -5.99 -3.93
N GLY A 166 7.59 -7.30 -3.80
CA GLY A 166 7.49 -7.99 -2.50
C GLY A 166 8.61 -7.61 -1.53
N ALA A 167 9.82 -7.36 -2.03
CA ALA A 167 10.95 -6.90 -1.22
C ALA A 167 10.69 -5.50 -0.66
N MET A 168 10.20 -4.58 -1.50
CA MET A 168 9.85 -3.24 -1.03
C MET A 168 8.59 -3.23 -0.16
N GLY A 169 7.66 -4.15 -0.44
CA GLY A 169 6.58 -4.47 0.48
C GLY A 169 7.08 -4.75 1.90
N THR A 170 8.01 -5.69 2.01
CA THR A 170 8.55 -6.12 3.32
C THR A 170 9.31 -4.99 4.02
N ALA A 171 10.15 -4.25 3.30
CA ALA A 171 10.90 -3.11 3.88
C ALA A 171 9.97 -2.02 4.44
N VAL A 172 8.92 -1.66 3.71
CA VAL A 172 7.92 -0.68 4.18
C VAL A 172 7.15 -1.20 5.39
N LEU A 173 6.80 -2.49 5.40
CA LEU A 173 6.12 -3.11 6.53
C LEU A 173 6.97 -3.08 7.81
N ASP A 174 8.26 -3.40 7.70
CA ASP A 174 9.20 -3.40 8.84
C ASP A 174 9.38 -1.99 9.41
N TRP A 175 9.59 -1.03 8.51
CA TRP A 175 9.75 0.38 8.88
C TRP A 175 8.47 0.92 9.53
N ALA A 176 7.30 0.68 8.93
CA ALA A 176 6.03 1.17 9.46
C ALA A 176 5.74 0.58 10.85
N THR A 177 5.94 -0.73 11.03
CA THR A 177 5.71 -1.40 12.32
C THR A 177 6.63 -0.83 13.41
N THR A 178 7.90 -0.61 13.10
CA THR A 178 8.88 -0.04 14.04
C THR A 178 8.51 1.39 14.47
N ASN A 179 7.85 2.15 13.59
CA ASN A 179 7.40 3.52 13.85
C ASN A 179 5.95 3.61 14.37
N GLY A 180 5.32 2.47 14.71
CA GLY A 180 3.95 2.43 15.21
C GLY A 180 2.89 2.83 14.18
N LEU A 181 3.20 2.70 12.89
CA LEU A 181 2.31 3.02 11.78
C LEU A 181 1.63 1.76 11.26
N GLY A 182 0.32 1.88 11.03
CA GLY A 182 -0.53 0.77 10.59
C GLY A 182 -1.15 0.98 9.23
N PHE A 183 -1.71 -0.10 8.68
CA PHE A 183 -2.32 -0.14 7.36
C PHE A 183 -3.82 -0.45 7.46
N SER A 184 -4.61 0.10 6.54
CA SER A 184 -5.99 -0.35 6.30
C SER A 184 -5.99 -1.60 5.44
N ASN A 185 -5.12 -1.62 4.41
CA ASN A 185 -4.92 -2.71 3.48
C ASN A 185 -3.46 -2.70 3.01
N PHE A 186 -2.85 -3.87 2.88
CA PHE A 186 -1.51 -4.04 2.31
C PHE A 186 -1.62 -5.04 1.17
N VAL A 187 -1.33 -4.61 -0.06
CA VAL A 187 -1.60 -5.38 -1.28
C VAL A 187 -0.32 -5.52 -2.11
N SER A 188 0.20 -6.74 -2.21
CA SER A 188 1.24 -7.05 -3.17
C SER A 188 0.62 -7.57 -4.46
N LEU A 189 0.79 -6.83 -5.55
CA LEU A 189 0.27 -7.19 -6.87
C LEU A 189 1.14 -8.24 -7.58
N GLY A 190 2.43 -8.30 -7.23
CA GLY A 190 3.39 -9.13 -7.95
C GLY A 190 3.41 -8.79 -9.44
N ASN A 191 3.27 -9.81 -10.28
CA ASN A 191 3.19 -9.65 -11.74
C ASN A 191 1.93 -8.87 -12.19
N SER A 192 0.90 -8.73 -11.35
CA SER A 192 -0.31 -7.98 -11.67
C SER A 192 -1.02 -8.49 -12.94
N ALA A 193 -1.12 -9.82 -13.11
CA ALA A 193 -1.56 -10.44 -14.35
C ALA A 193 -3.08 -10.32 -14.62
N ASP A 194 -3.90 -10.23 -13.56
CA ASP A 194 -5.34 -9.95 -13.64
C ASP A 194 -5.72 -8.73 -12.80
N VAL A 195 -5.64 -8.85 -11.46
CA VAL A 195 -5.88 -7.72 -10.57
C VAL A 195 -4.69 -6.76 -10.62
N ASP A 196 -4.96 -5.50 -10.93
CA ASP A 196 -3.95 -4.44 -11.06
C ASP A 196 -4.25 -3.20 -10.21
N PHE A 197 -3.39 -2.18 -10.30
CA PHE A 197 -3.57 -0.91 -9.60
C PHE A 197 -4.95 -0.29 -9.82
N GLY A 198 -5.47 -0.31 -11.05
CA GLY A 198 -6.77 0.29 -11.34
C GLY A 198 -7.90 -0.39 -10.57
N ASP A 199 -7.87 -1.72 -10.48
CA ASP A 199 -8.86 -2.49 -9.73
C ASP A 199 -8.79 -2.22 -8.22
N VAL A 200 -7.58 -2.23 -7.67
CA VAL A 200 -7.37 -2.05 -6.22
C VAL A 200 -7.64 -0.60 -5.80
N ILE A 201 -7.24 0.39 -6.60
CA ILE A 201 -7.52 1.80 -6.33
C ILE A 201 -9.03 2.08 -6.42
N ASP A 202 -9.75 1.50 -7.39
CA ASP A 202 -11.21 1.67 -7.50
C ASP A 202 -11.93 1.10 -6.28
N PHE A 203 -11.53 -0.11 -5.85
CA PHE A 203 -12.07 -0.74 -4.64
C PHE A 203 -11.78 0.10 -3.39
N LEU A 204 -10.51 0.44 -3.14
CA LEU A 204 -10.08 1.16 -1.94
C LEU A 204 -10.47 2.63 -1.95
N GLY A 205 -10.73 3.24 -3.12
CA GLY A 205 -11.25 4.60 -3.25
C GLY A 205 -12.62 4.79 -2.59
N THR A 206 -13.39 3.71 -2.44
CA THR A 206 -14.71 3.70 -1.79
C THR A 206 -14.71 3.11 -0.38
N ASP A 207 -13.62 2.45 0.05
CA ASP A 207 -13.51 1.86 1.39
C ASP A 207 -13.40 2.94 2.49
N PRO A 208 -14.34 3.02 3.45
CA PRO A 208 -14.29 4.03 4.51
C PRO A 208 -13.10 3.84 5.47
N SER A 209 -12.51 2.64 5.54
CA SER A 209 -11.37 2.33 6.42
C SER A 209 -10.06 2.89 5.89
N THR A 210 -9.99 3.18 4.59
CA THR A 210 -8.81 3.71 3.91
C THR A 210 -8.95 5.22 3.75
N ARG A 211 -8.04 6.00 4.35
CA ARG A 211 -7.99 7.47 4.20
C ARG A 211 -7.01 7.93 3.14
N SER A 212 -5.94 7.18 2.90
CA SER A 212 -4.90 7.51 1.94
C SER A 212 -4.37 6.25 1.24
N ILE A 213 -3.79 6.43 0.07
CA ILE A 213 -3.26 5.33 -0.75
C ILE A 213 -1.81 5.62 -1.10
N LEU A 214 -0.95 4.65 -0.84
CA LEU A 214 0.46 4.67 -1.20
C LEU A 214 0.73 3.63 -2.27
N LEU A 215 1.45 4.01 -3.32
CA LEU A 215 1.74 3.16 -4.47
C LEU A 215 3.24 2.99 -4.67
N TYR A 216 3.71 1.76 -4.81
CA TYR A 216 5.02 1.44 -5.37
C TYR A 216 4.84 0.85 -6.76
N ILE A 217 5.17 1.63 -7.79
CA ILE A 217 4.88 1.33 -9.19
C ILE A 217 6.18 1.00 -9.93
N GLU A 218 6.24 -0.17 -10.55
CA GLU A 218 7.28 -0.53 -11.52
C GLU A 218 6.76 -0.33 -12.94
N SER A 219 5.52 -0.77 -13.19
CA SER A 219 4.83 -0.64 -14.48
C SER A 219 3.32 -0.46 -14.28
N ILE A 220 2.68 0.26 -15.21
CA ILE A 220 1.22 0.43 -15.22
C ILE A 220 0.66 -0.32 -16.41
N THR A 221 -0.07 -1.41 -16.13
CA THR A 221 -0.91 -2.08 -17.12
C THR A 221 -2.29 -1.42 -17.16
N GLY A 222 -2.94 -1.43 -18.33
CA GLY A 222 -4.32 -0.92 -18.43
C GLY A 222 -4.48 0.58 -18.12
N ALA A 223 -3.66 1.45 -18.72
CA ALA A 223 -3.60 2.89 -18.43
C ALA A 223 -4.97 3.62 -18.31
N ARG A 224 -5.96 3.30 -19.15
CA ARG A 224 -7.30 3.91 -19.06
C ARG A 224 -8.00 3.55 -17.75
N LYS A 225 -7.89 2.28 -17.32
CA LYS A 225 -8.46 1.79 -16.06
C LYS A 225 -7.77 2.46 -14.87
N PHE A 226 -6.44 2.50 -14.88
CA PHE A 226 -5.64 3.21 -13.87
C PHE A 226 -6.05 4.68 -13.75
N MET A 227 -6.04 5.43 -14.86
CA MET A 227 -6.38 6.86 -14.87
C MET A 227 -7.81 7.13 -14.39
N SER A 228 -8.76 6.26 -14.74
CA SER A 228 -10.15 6.40 -14.30
C SER A 228 -10.29 6.19 -12.79
N ALA A 229 -9.72 5.11 -12.26
CA ALA A 229 -9.75 4.79 -10.83
C ALA A 229 -9.00 5.82 -9.99
N ALA A 230 -7.77 6.17 -10.39
CA ALA A 230 -6.92 7.13 -9.69
C ALA A 230 -7.58 8.50 -9.59
N ARG A 231 -8.11 9.06 -10.68
CA ARG A 231 -8.82 10.35 -10.65
C ARG A 231 -10.04 10.34 -9.75
N ALA A 232 -10.78 9.23 -9.72
CA ALA A 232 -11.96 9.12 -8.87
C ALA A 232 -11.57 9.08 -7.39
N ALA A 233 -10.53 8.30 -7.04
CA ALA A 233 -10.04 8.16 -5.67
C ALA A 233 -9.32 9.42 -5.16
N ALA A 234 -8.46 10.03 -5.98
CA ALA A 234 -7.65 11.21 -5.64
C ALA A 234 -8.49 12.43 -5.23
N ARG A 235 -9.74 12.53 -5.70
CA ARG A 235 -10.68 13.59 -5.28
C ARG A 235 -11.10 13.53 -3.82
N LYS A 236 -10.94 12.36 -3.18
CA LYS A 236 -11.42 12.12 -1.81
C LYS A 236 -10.30 11.70 -0.87
N LYS A 237 -9.23 11.12 -1.42
CA LYS A 237 -8.15 10.49 -0.66
C LYS A 237 -6.83 10.86 -1.30
N PRO A 238 -5.85 11.39 -0.55
CA PRO A 238 -4.53 11.61 -1.08
C PRO A 238 -3.94 10.28 -1.57
N ILE A 239 -3.34 10.33 -2.76
CA ILE A 239 -2.61 9.21 -3.35
C ILE A 239 -1.17 9.66 -3.56
N ILE A 240 -0.23 8.90 -3.00
CA ILE A 240 1.19 9.14 -3.16
C ILE A 240 1.81 7.94 -3.88
N ALA A 241 2.70 8.19 -4.83
CA ALA A 241 3.34 7.14 -5.61
C ALA A 241 4.84 7.33 -5.71
N ILE A 242 5.56 6.22 -5.59
CA ILE A 242 6.96 6.10 -6.04
C ILE A 242 7.01 5.27 -7.32
N LYS A 243 7.74 5.76 -8.33
CA LYS A 243 7.94 5.08 -9.61
C LYS A 243 9.37 4.58 -9.72
N ALA A 244 9.54 3.27 -9.78
CA ALA A 244 10.84 2.65 -10.05
C ALA A 244 11.19 2.68 -11.56
N GLY A 245 12.47 2.55 -11.91
CA GLY A 245 12.92 2.48 -13.31
C GLY A 245 12.73 3.76 -14.12
N ARG A 246 13.08 4.91 -13.53
CA ARG A 246 12.89 6.27 -14.08
C ARG A 246 13.86 6.61 -15.21
N VAL A 247 15.10 6.16 -15.09
CA VAL A 247 16.17 6.38 -16.08
C VAL A 247 16.35 5.14 -16.94
N THR A 248 16.90 5.28 -18.15
CA THR A 248 17.04 4.19 -19.13
C THR A 248 17.66 2.92 -18.55
N GLU A 249 18.72 3.04 -17.76
CA GLU A 249 19.41 1.93 -17.11
C GLU A 249 18.54 1.29 -16.02
N GLY A 250 17.80 2.10 -15.25
CA GLY A 250 16.84 1.62 -14.26
C GLY A 250 15.62 0.96 -14.91
N ALA A 251 15.16 1.50 -16.03
CA ALA A 251 14.13 0.92 -16.89
C ALA A 251 14.57 -0.43 -17.45
N GLN A 252 15.83 -0.57 -17.87
CA GLN A 252 16.40 -1.84 -18.29
C GLN A 252 16.52 -2.85 -17.13
N ALA A 253 16.87 -2.40 -15.92
CA ALA A 253 16.89 -3.24 -14.73
C ALA A 253 15.47 -3.71 -14.32
N VAL A 254 14.47 -2.84 -14.42
CA VAL A 254 13.06 -3.23 -14.25
C VAL A 254 12.63 -4.17 -15.36
N MET A 255 13.04 -3.95 -16.61
CA MET A 255 12.71 -4.80 -17.75
C MET A 255 13.34 -6.20 -17.63
N SER A 256 14.59 -6.31 -17.15
CA SER A 256 15.22 -7.62 -16.92
C SER A 256 14.58 -8.39 -15.77
N HIS A 257 14.00 -7.67 -14.80
CA HIS A 257 13.29 -8.23 -13.66
C HIS A 257 11.82 -8.60 -13.95
N THR A 258 11.09 -7.76 -14.69
CA THR A 258 9.63 -7.86 -14.90
C THR A 258 9.22 -8.24 -16.32
N GLY A 259 10.12 -8.14 -17.30
CA GLY A 259 9.81 -8.36 -18.72
C GLY A 259 8.98 -7.26 -19.38
N ALA A 260 8.59 -6.19 -18.66
CA ALA A 260 7.79 -5.09 -19.20
C ALA A 260 8.68 -3.94 -19.70
N LEU A 261 8.35 -3.39 -20.88
CA LEU A 261 8.99 -2.17 -21.39
C LEU A 261 8.64 -1.00 -20.46
N ALA A 262 9.65 -0.34 -19.88
CA ALA A 262 9.39 0.87 -19.12
C ALA A 262 8.86 1.96 -20.07
N GLY A 263 7.70 2.54 -19.75
CA GLY A 263 7.22 3.74 -20.43
C GLY A 263 8.15 4.92 -20.16
N ALA A 264 8.21 5.89 -21.08
CA ALA A 264 8.96 7.12 -20.86
C ALA A 264 8.52 7.78 -19.56
N ASP A 265 9.47 8.12 -18.68
CA ASP A 265 9.18 8.59 -17.32
C ASP A 265 8.34 9.87 -17.34
N ASP A 266 8.63 10.80 -18.26
CA ASP A 266 7.88 12.05 -18.47
C ASP A 266 6.38 11.80 -18.75
N MET A 267 6.06 10.72 -19.48
CA MET A 267 4.67 10.34 -19.76
C MET A 267 3.99 9.81 -18.49
N VAL A 268 4.71 9.04 -17.68
CA VAL A 268 4.20 8.53 -16.41
C VAL A 268 3.98 9.69 -15.44
N GLU A 269 4.92 10.62 -15.34
CA GLU A 269 4.81 11.83 -14.53
C GLU A 269 3.57 12.64 -14.89
N ALA A 270 3.42 13.01 -16.17
CA ALA A 270 2.25 13.73 -16.64
C ALA A 270 0.94 12.96 -16.40
N ALA A 271 0.96 11.63 -16.45
CA ALA A 271 -0.20 10.82 -16.13
C ALA A 271 -0.54 10.85 -14.64
N LEU A 272 0.45 10.72 -13.75
CA LEU A 272 0.27 10.79 -12.30
C LEU A 272 -0.26 12.17 -11.87
N GLU A 273 0.34 13.25 -12.37
CA GLU A 273 -0.12 14.62 -12.11
C GLU A 273 -1.57 14.82 -12.58
N ARG A 274 -1.89 14.41 -13.81
CA ARG A 274 -3.27 14.47 -14.35
C ARG A 274 -4.25 13.56 -13.62
N ALA A 275 -3.77 12.61 -12.83
CA ALA A 275 -4.58 11.76 -11.99
C ALA A 275 -4.80 12.34 -10.58
N GLY A 276 -4.06 13.40 -10.21
CA GLY A 276 -4.04 13.95 -8.86
C GLY A 276 -3.21 13.11 -7.89
N ILE A 277 -2.21 12.37 -8.40
CA ILE A 277 -1.29 11.57 -7.60
C ILE A 277 -0.03 12.39 -7.35
N LEU A 278 0.36 12.53 -6.08
CA LEU A 278 1.64 13.11 -5.71
C LEU A 278 2.74 12.08 -5.94
N ARG A 279 3.74 12.42 -6.76
CA ARG A 279 4.91 11.57 -6.97
C ARG A 279 5.99 11.94 -5.95
N VAL A 280 6.60 10.92 -5.35
CA VAL A 280 7.83 11.04 -4.55
C VAL A 280 8.99 10.34 -5.25
N GLU A 281 10.21 10.76 -4.97
CA GLU A 281 11.41 10.35 -5.69
C GLU A 281 12.25 9.33 -4.95
N THR A 282 12.22 9.35 -3.61
CA THR A 282 13.08 8.50 -2.77
C THR A 282 12.27 7.64 -1.81
N ILE A 283 12.93 6.63 -1.25
CA ILE A 283 12.32 5.77 -0.24
C ILE A 283 12.17 6.55 1.07
N GLU A 284 13.07 7.47 1.38
CA GLU A 284 12.94 8.39 2.51
C GLU A 284 11.68 9.25 2.36
N GLU A 285 11.44 9.85 1.18
CA GLU A 285 10.22 10.60 0.92
C GLU A 285 8.96 9.70 0.96
N LEU A 286 9.08 8.42 0.61
CA LEU A 286 8.00 7.44 0.78
C LEU A 286 7.67 7.24 2.26
N PHE A 287 8.69 7.14 3.12
CA PHE A 287 8.51 7.01 4.56
C PHE A 287 7.94 8.29 5.18
N ASP A 288 8.44 9.45 4.79
CA ASP A 288 7.91 10.75 5.20
C ASP A 288 6.43 10.90 4.77
N ALA A 289 6.10 10.42 3.57
CA ALA A 289 4.73 10.35 3.08
C ALA A 289 3.84 9.43 3.93
N VAL A 290 4.32 8.24 4.33
CA VAL A 290 3.58 7.34 5.23
C VAL A 290 3.32 8.03 6.57
N GLU A 291 4.34 8.65 7.17
CA GLU A 291 4.21 9.33 8.45
C GLU A 291 3.25 10.53 8.37
N THR A 292 3.39 11.35 7.33
CA THR A 292 2.53 12.50 7.08
C THR A 292 1.08 12.05 6.89
N LEU A 293 0.83 11.04 6.05
CA LEU A 293 -0.52 10.54 5.80
C LEU A 293 -1.14 9.84 7.02
N ALA A 294 -0.34 9.25 7.90
CA ALA A 294 -0.83 8.59 9.11
C ALA A 294 -1.25 9.60 10.20
N ARG A 295 -0.56 10.75 10.27
CA ARG A 295 -0.66 11.69 11.40
C ARG A 295 -1.32 13.02 11.05
N ALA A 296 -1.17 13.49 9.81
CA ALA A 296 -1.61 14.82 9.42
C ALA A 296 -3.15 14.89 9.30
N ARG A 297 -3.70 16.00 9.77
CA ARG A 297 -5.08 16.38 9.44
C ARG A 297 -5.10 17.03 8.05
N PRO A 298 -6.22 16.96 7.31
CA PRO A 298 -6.36 17.72 6.08
C PRO A 298 -6.10 19.20 6.35
N VAL A 299 -5.09 19.76 5.70
CA VAL A 299 -4.80 21.19 5.71
C VAL A 299 -5.69 21.85 4.66
N MET A 300 -6.45 22.85 5.07
CA MET A 300 -7.31 23.63 4.17
C MET A 300 -6.68 25.01 4.00
N GLY A 301 -5.92 25.19 2.93
CA GLY A 301 -5.24 26.45 2.61
C GLY A 301 -3.74 26.29 2.39
N GLU A 302 -3.06 27.41 2.19
CA GLU A 302 -1.66 27.47 1.74
C GLU A 302 -0.76 28.29 2.67
N ARG A 303 -1.32 28.87 3.75
CA ARG A 303 -0.62 29.80 4.64
C ARG A 303 0.05 29.03 5.77
N VAL A 304 1.36 28.79 5.64
CA VAL A 304 2.15 28.02 6.61
C VAL A 304 2.90 28.95 7.56
N ALA A 305 2.73 28.76 8.87
CA ALA A 305 3.57 29.38 9.88
C ALA A 305 4.76 28.47 10.21
N ILE A 306 5.94 29.03 10.47
CA ILE A 306 7.11 28.26 10.90
C ILE A 306 7.49 28.73 12.30
N VAL A 307 7.60 27.80 13.26
CA VAL A 307 8.16 28.09 14.60
C VAL A 307 9.57 27.52 14.70
N THR A 308 10.53 28.31 15.17
CA THR A 308 11.92 27.88 15.33
C THR A 308 12.54 28.50 16.58
N SER A 309 13.52 27.86 17.20
CA SER A 309 14.39 28.45 18.24
C SER A 309 15.70 28.99 17.70
N GLY A 310 15.90 28.95 16.39
CA GLY A 310 17.08 29.52 15.76
C GLY A 310 16.83 29.93 14.32
N GLY A 311 17.41 31.06 13.93
CA GLY A 311 17.25 31.62 12.59
C GLY A 311 17.72 30.68 11.48
N GLY A 312 18.80 29.92 11.70
CA GLY A 312 19.36 28.99 10.70
C GLY A 312 18.34 27.94 10.21
N PRO A 313 17.80 27.09 11.11
CA PRO A 313 16.72 26.16 10.76
C PRO A 313 15.49 26.82 10.14
N GLY A 314 15.09 28.01 10.63
CA GLY A 314 13.95 28.75 10.08
C GLY A 314 14.16 29.20 8.63
N VAL A 315 15.38 29.64 8.28
CA VAL A 315 15.75 29.98 6.90
C VAL A 315 15.71 28.74 6.00
N ILE A 316 16.29 27.63 6.44
CA ILE A 316 16.28 26.37 5.65
C ILE A 316 14.84 25.89 5.41
N ALA A 317 13.98 25.96 6.43
CA ALA A 317 12.57 25.62 6.32
C ALA A 317 11.82 26.56 5.37
N THR A 318 12.10 27.87 5.44
CA THR A 318 11.54 28.88 4.52
C THR A 318 11.96 28.59 3.08
N ASP A 319 13.25 28.36 2.83
CA ASP A 319 13.77 28.05 1.50
C ASP A 319 13.08 26.81 0.91
N ARG A 320 12.92 25.76 1.72
CA ARG A 320 12.23 24.54 1.28
C ARG A 320 10.76 24.80 0.96
N LEU A 321 10.05 25.53 1.81
CA LEU A 321 8.63 25.87 1.61
C LEU A 321 8.43 26.65 0.30
N ILE A 322 9.20 27.72 0.09
CA ILE A 322 9.08 28.58 -1.08
C ILE A 322 9.50 27.83 -2.36
N ARG A 323 10.58 27.04 -2.33
CA ARG A 323 11.00 26.22 -3.48
C ARG A 323 9.98 25.14 -3.87
N SER A 324 9.18 24.69 -2.92
CA SER A 324 8.07 23.76 -3.14
C SER A 324 6.76 24.46 -3.55
N GLY A 325 6.76 25.79 -3.73
CA GLY A 325 5.58 26.57 -4.13
C GLY A 325 4.62 26.89 -2.99
N GLY A 326 5.00 26.64 -1.73
CA GLY A 326 4.21 27.02 -0.55
C GLY A 326 4.35 28.49 -0.18
N HIS A 327 3.48 28.96 0.71
CA HIS A 327 3.43 30.35 1.13
C HIS A 327 3.57 30.48 2.65
N LEU A 328 4.41 31.43 3.10
CA LEU A 328 4.43 31.81 4.51
C LEU A 328 3.14 32.55 4.86
N ALA A 329 2.50 32.16 5.96
CA ALA A 329 1.42 32.93 6.55
C ALA A 329 1.89 34.34 6.92
N THR A 330 1.04 35.34 6.65
CA THR A 330 1.25 36.70 7.15
C THR A 330 0.55 36.81 8.49
N LEU A 331 1.33 37.05 9.56
CA LEU A 331 0.79 37.15 10.91
C LEU A 331 -0.02 38.44 11.06
N SER A 332 -1.28 38.32 11.50
CA SER A 332 -2.13 39.46 11.81
C SER A 332 -1.62 40.25 13.02
N ASP A 333 -2.04 41.51 13.15
CA ASP A 333 -1.71 42.34 14.32
C ASP A 333 -2.17 41.69 15.64
N ASP A 334 -3.32 41.00 15.62
CA ASP A 334 -3.84 40.25 16.76
C ASP A 334 -2.93 39.06 17.13
N THR A 335 -2.50 38.28 16.13
CA THR A 335 -1.56 37.17 16.31
C THR A 335 -0.23 37.67 16.87
N LEU A 336 0.31 38.76 16.31
CA LEU A 336 1.53 39.40 16.79
C LEU A 336 1.38 39.89 18.24
N ALA A 337 0.26 40.50 18.60
CA ALA A 337 -0.01 40.98 19.96
C ALA A 337 -0.05 39.82 20.97
N GLN A 338 -0.69 38.69 20.62
CA GLN A 338 -0.73 37.51 21.47
C GLN A 338 0.67 36.91 21.67
N LEU A 339 1.46 36.75 20.60
CA LEU A 339 2.84 36.26 20.68
C LEU A 339 3.73 37.19 21.52
N ASN A 340 3.60 38.51 21.35
CA ASN A 340 4.33 39.52 22.12
C ASN A 340 4.02 39.49 23.64
N SER A 341 2.90 38.90 24.06
CA SER A 341 2.52 38.86 25.48
C SER A 341 3.37 37.90 26.32
N PHE A 342 4.12 37.00 25.69
CA PHE A 342 4.93 36.00 26.39
C PHE A 342 6.29 35.71 25.76
N LEU A 343 6.49 35.98 24.46
CA LEU A 343 7.81 35.85 23.86
C LEU A 343 8.75 36.97 24.29
N LEU A 344 10.05 36.67 24.29
CA LEU A 344 11.08 37.63 24.67
C LEU A 344 11.12 38.82 23.68
N PRO A 345 11.46 40.05 24.12
CA PRO A 345 11.36 41.24 23.28
C PRO A 345 12.13 41.23 21.95
N ASN A 346 13.12 40.34 21.80
CA ASN A 346 14.00 40.20 20.65
C ASN A 346 13.63 39.05 19.70
N TRP A 347 12.46 38.41 19.87
CA TRP A 347 11.93 37.45 18.90
C TRP A 347 11.67 38.10 17.52
N SER A 348 11.56 37.30 16.45
CA SER A 348 11.57 37.80 15.06
C SER A 348 10.45 38.79 14.67
N ARG A 349 9.30 38.76 15.37
CA ARG A 349 8.08 39.52 15.04
C ARG A 349 7.59 39.36 13.60
N ARG A 350 7.86 38.20 13.01
CA ARG A 350 7.42 37.82 11.67
C ARG A 350 7.35 36.30 11.57
N ASN A 351 6.98 35.80 10.40
CA ASN A 351 7.08 34.39 10.04
C ASN A 351 8.38 34.19 9.22
N PRO A 352 9.30 33.27 9.60
CA PRO A 352 9.29 32.36 10.75
C PRO A 352 9.27 33.05 12.12
N VAL A 353 8.46 32.50 13.03
CA VAL A 353 8.39 32.85 14.45
C VAL A 353 9.62 32.26 15.15
N ASP A 354 10.68 33.07 15.22
CA ASP A 354 11.93 32.71 15.91
C ASP A 354 11.79 33.08 17.39
N ILE A 355 11.62 32.08 18.23
CA ILE A 355 11.41 32.23 19.68
C ILE A 355 12.72 32.26 20.48
N LEU A 356 13.87 32.18 19.80
CA LEU A 356 15.24 32.22 20.34
C LEU A 356 15.72 30.91 20.99
N GLU A 357 17.04 30.78 21.10
CA GLU A 357 17.72 29.53 21.52
C GLU A 357 17.46 29.17 22.98
N ASP A 358 17.23 30.17 23.82
CA ASP A 358 16.97 30.04 25.26
C ASP A 358 15.48 29.92 25.61
N ALA A 359 14.61 29.74 24.60
CA ALA A 359 13.18 29.60 24.81
C ALA A 359 12.84 28.37 25.66
N PRO A 360 12.14 28.53 26.80
CA PRO A 360 11.65 27.41 27.59
C PRO A 360 10.56 26.65 26.83
N ALA A 361 10.35 25.38 27.20
CA ALA A 361 9.32 24.52 26.59
C ALA A 361 7.91 25.14 26.61
N ASP A 362 7.57 25.92 27.64
CA ASP A 362 6.28 26.63 27.73
C ASP A 362 6.08 27.64 26.58
N HIS A 363 7.14 28.30 26.11
CA HIS A 363 7.05 29.24 25.00
C HIS A 363 6.70 28.53 23.70
N TYR A 364 7.24 27.33 23.46
CA TYR A 364 6.85 26.50 22.31
C TYR A 364 5.37 26.13 22.38
N VAL A 365 4.90 25.63 23.52
CA VAL A 365 3.51 25.20 23.70
C VAL A 365 2.56 26.38 23.44
N ARG A 366 2.84 27.54 24.03
CA ARG A 366 2.02 28.74 23.89
C ARG A 366 2.08 29.34 22.48
N ALA A 367 3.23 29.33 21.83
CA ALA A 367 3.38 29.77 20.44
C ALA A 367 2.57 28.86 19.51
N LEU A 368 2.71 27.54 19.62
CA LEU A 368 1.94 26.59 18.84
C LEU A 368 0.43 26.75 19.08
N GLN A 369 -0.02 26.89 20.33
CA GLN A 369 -1.44 27.14 20.63
C GLN A 369 -1.97 28.44 20.02
N THR A 370 -1.20 29.53 20.11
CA THR A 370 -1.55 30.82 19.52
C THR A 370 -1.70 30.71 18.01
N LEU A 371 -0.72 30.09 17.35
CA LEU A 371 -0.70 29.93 15.89
C LEU A 371 -1.78 28.96 15.40
N LEU A 372 -2.07 27.87 16.13
CA LEU A 372 -3.13 26.91 15.77
C LEU A 372 -4.53 27.51 15.88
N ALA A 373 -4.71 28.54 16.73
CA ALA A 373 -5.97 29.24 16.91
C ALA A 373 -6.15 30.42 15.94
N ALA A 374 -5.09 30.82 15.24
CA ALA A 374 -5.06 32.01 14.41
C ALA A 374 -5.77 31.77 13.06
N PRO A 375 -6.78 32.59 12.68
CA PRO A 375 -7.52 32.39 11.42
C PRO A 375 -6.70 32.74 10.17
N ASP A 376 -5.56 33.41 10.34
CA ASP A 376 -4.59 33.77 9.32
C ASP A 376 -3.61 32.64 8.95
N ILE A 377 -3.67 31.49 9.63
CA ILE A 377 -2.75 30.37 9.51
C ILE A 377 -3.51 29.08 9.18
N ASP A 378 -3.04 28.34 8.18
CA ASP A 378 -3.65 27.08 7.73
C ASP A 378 -2.87 25.85 8.23
N ALA A 379 -1.56 25.98 8.41
CA ALA A 379 -0.66 24.93 8.92
C ALA A 379 0.55 25.52 9.67
N ILE A 380 1.20 24.70 10.49
CA ILE A 380 2.41 25.03 11.26
C ILE A 380 3.49 23.97 11.05
#